data_AF-A0A7S2JJW5-F1
#
_entry.id   AF-A0A7S2JJW5-F1
#
_cell.length_a   1.000
_cell.length_b   1.000
_cell.length_c   1.000
_cell.angle_alpha   90.00
_cell.angle_beta   90.00
_cell.angle_gamma   90.00
#
_symmetry.space_group_name_H-M   'P 1'
#
loop_
_entity.id
_entity.type
_entity.pdbx_description
1 polymer ?
#
loop_
_entity_poly.entity_id
_entity_poly.type
_entity_poly.pdbx_seq_one_letter_code
_entity_poly.pdbx_strand_id
1 'polypeptide(L)'
;AGACRTLKFVRILRVVRILQKILFWSIGMGARMAIQATLIAFCAAMACHVICCGWWAIGDRGPTDTGHRWTDAYRDEFMVQGSLYGYTTSLHWVVGQMTLAGADIVVMNSMERVVATMALLLALVAGSTLISLMSAALLDLRSSRQRKALSLLRLREFLRQESIPVGLASEVQRQVHERVQEAAMYSEEHMDDALAKLSKSTRMKLMCAIRM
;
A
#
# COMPACT_ATOMS: atom_id res chain seq x y z
N ALA A 1 3.59 -15.28 -29.60
CA ALA A 1 3.34 -13.82 -29.55
C ALA A 1 3.06 -13.26 -28.13
N GLY A 2 3.65 -13.84 -27.06
CA GLY A 2 3.32 -13.44 -25.66
C GLY A 2 4.27 -12.41 -25.02
N ALA A 3 5.54 -12.34 -25.42
CA ALA A 3 6.55 -11.47 -24.81
C ALA A 3 6.36 -9.97 -25.08
N CYS A 4 5.59 -9.60 -26.11
CA CYS A 4 5.39 -8.20 -26.50
C CYS A 4 4.27 -7.49 -25.68
N ARG A 5 3.41 -8.23 -24.96
CA ARG A 5 2.40 -7.61 -24.08
C ARG A 5 2.96 -7.28 -22.69
N THR A 6 3.96 -8.01 -22.20
CA THR A 6 4.54 -7.79 -20.87
C THR A 6 5.37 -6.50 -20.77
N LEU A 7 6.00 -6.06 -21.86
CA LEU A 7 6.72 -4.78 -21.94
C LEU A 7 5.81 -3.55 -21.77
N LYS A 8 4.50 -3.67 -22.07
CA LYS A 8 3.53 -2.59 -21.82
C LYS A 8 3.31 -2.35 -20.32
N PHE A 9 3.39 -3.39 -19.49
CA PHE A 9 3.19 -3.26 -18.04
C PHE A 9 4.34 -2.51 -17.35
N VAL A 10 5.58 -2.73 -17.78
CA VAL A 10 6.74 -1.95 -17.30
C VAL A 10 6.58 -0.46 -17.63
N ARG A 11 6.03 -0.14 -18.81
CA ARG A 11 5.73 1.25 -19.20
C ARG A 11 4.64 1.86 -18.31
N ILE A 12 3.58 1.11 -17.98
CA ILE A 12 2.52 1.57 -17.07
C ILE A 12 3.08 1.87 -15.67
N LEU A 13 3.93 1.01 -15.12
CA LEU A 13 4.57 1.24 -13.82
C LEU A 13 5.47 2.50 -13.84
N ARG A 14 6.18 2.76 -14.94
CA ARG A 14 6.95 4.00 -15.10
C ARG A 14 6.05 5.24 -15.13
N VAL A 15 4.95 5.19 -15.89
CA VAL A 15 4.00 6.31 -15.99
C VAL A 15 3.37 6.60 -14.63
N VAL A 16 2.96 5.56 -13.89
CA VAL A 16 2.44 5.68 -12.52
C VAL A 16 3.44 6.39 -11.60
N ARG A 17 4.72 5.99 -11.63
CA ARG A 17 5.76 6.63 -10.81
C ARG A 17 6.03 8.08 -11.20
N ILE A 18 6.00 8.40 -12.49
CA ILE A 18 6.16 9.77 -12.97
C ILE A 18 4.97 10.63 -12.53
N LEU A 19 3.74 10.12 -12.67
CA LEU A 19 2.53 10.80 -12.22
C LEU A 19 2.56 11.03 -10.70
N GLN A 20 2.97 10.04 -9.90
CA GLN A 20 3.17 10.20 -8.46
C GLN A 20 4.15 11.31 -8.14
N LYS A 21 5.30 11.34 -8.82
CA LYS A 21 6.31 12.40 -8.61
C LYS A 21 5.75 13.78 -8.92
N ILE A 22 4.94 13.93 -9.97
CA ILE A 22 4.35 15.21 -10.36
C ILE A 22 3.25 15.62 -9.37
N LEU A 23 2.32 14.72 -9.03
CA LEU A 23 1.24 14.98 -8.06
C LEU A 23 1.77 15.19 -6.63
N PHE A 24 2.94 14.64 -6.29
CA PHE A 24 3.56 14.80 -4.98
C PHE A 24 3.89 16.26 -4.66
N TRP A 25 4.21 17.08 -5.65
CA TRP A 25 4.56 18.49 -5.42
C TRP A 25 3.35 19.41 -5.32
N SER A 26 2.18 19.02 -5.85
CA SER A 26 1.02 19.92 -5.96
C SER A 26 -0.14 19.64 -5.00
N ILE A 27 -0.17 18.48 -4.33
CA ILE A 27 -1.36 17.99 -3.62
C ILE A 27 -1.15 17.89 -2.11
N GLY A 28 -2.20 18.09 -1.30
CA GLY A 28 -2.16 17.95 0.17
C GLY A 28 -1.90 16.52 0.67
N MET A 29 -1.44 16.39 1.92
CA MET A 29 -0.97 15.11 2.51
C MET A 29 -2.01 13.99 2.44
N GLY A 30 -3.29 14.27 2.71
CA GLY A 30 -4.36 13.27 2.67
C GLY A 30 -4.57 12.67 1.28
N ALA A 31 -4.59 13.50 0.25
CA ALA A 31 -4.74 13.02 -1.13
C ALA A 31 -3.48 12.30 -1.64
N ARG A 32 -2.27 12.66 -1.15
CA ARG A 32 -1.05 11.88 -1.42
C ARG A 32 -1.16 10.44 -0.89
N MET A 33 -1.62 10.28 0.35
CA MET A 33 -1.82 8.96 0.96
C MET A 33 -2.85 8.15 0.20
N ALA A 34 -3.97 8.77 -0.21
CA ALA A 34 -5.00 8.11 -1.00
C ALA A 34 -4.48 7.64 -2.37
N ILE A 35 -3.80 8.51 -3.12
CA ILE A 35 -3.18 8.16 -4.41
C ILE A 35 -2.17 7.03 -4.26
N GLN A 36 -1.33 7.09 -3.22
CA GLN A 36 -0.35 6.03 -2.96
C GLN A 36 -1.02 4.69 -2.68
N ALA A 37 -2.07 4.67 -1.86
CA ALA A 37 -2.85 3.46 -1.59
C ALA A 37 -3.50 2.90 -2.87
N THR A 38 -4.15 3.76 -3.68
CA THR A 38 -4.75 3.36 -4.96
C THR A 38 -3.73 2.75 -5.91
N LEU A 39 -2.53 3.31 -5.97
CA LEU A 39 -1.48 2.82 -6.86
C LEU A 39 -0.86 1.52 -6.39
N ILE A 40 -0.70 1.33 -5.08
CA ILE A 40 -0.30 0.04 -4.50
C ILE A 40 -1.35 -1.03 -4.86
N ALA A 41 -2.63 -0.74 -4.67
CA ALA A 41 -3.72 -1.65 -5.02
C ALA A 41 -3.74 -1.99 -6.52
N PHE A 42 -3.56 -0.99 -7.40
CA PHE A 42 -3.47 -1.20 -8.84
C PHE A 42 -2.26 -2.07 -9.23
N CYS A 43 -1.09 -1.83 -8.63
CA CYS A 43 0.10 -2.64 -8.87
C CYS A 43 -0.10 -4.09 -8.43
N ALA A 44 -0.74 -4.31 -7.27
CA ALA A 44 -1.08 -5.64 -6.78
C ALA A 44 -2.04 -6.36 -7.74
N ALA A 45 -3.13 -5.71 -8.15
CA ALA A 45 -4.09 -6.28 -9.10
C ALA A 45 -3.42 -6.63 -10.45
N MET A 46 -2.52 -5.77 -10.93
CA MET A 46 -1.76 -6.03 -12.15
C MET A 46 -0.82 -7.23 -12.00
N ALA A 47 -0.15 -7.36 -10.85
CA ALA A 47 0.68 -8.53 -10.56
C ALA A 47 -0.16 -9.82 -10.58
N CYS A 48 -1.35 -9.81 -9.95
CA CYS A 48 -2.27 -10.94 -9.99
C CYS A 48 -2.64 -11.33 -11.43
N HIS A 49 -2.98 -10.34 -12.27
CA HIS A 49 -3.31 -10.57 -13.68
C HIS A 49 -2.15 -11.20 -14.45
N VAL A 50 -0.93 -10.69 -14.29
CA VAL A 50 0.26 -11.21 -14.98
C VAL A 50 0.56 -12.65 -14.55
N ILE A 51 0.51 -12.94 -13.24
CA ILE A 51 0.74 -14.29 -12.72
C ILE A 51 -0.36 -15.24 -13.20
N CYS A 52 -1.62 -14.81 -13.18
CA CYS A 52 -2.77 -15.57 -13.66
C CYS A 52 -2.63 -15.95 -15.13
N CYS A 53 -2.31 -14.98 -15.99
CA CYS A 53 -2.08 -15.25 -17.42
C CYS A 53 -0.86 -16.15 -17.65
N GLY A 54 0.18 -16.01 -16.82
CA GLY A 54 1.35 -16.90 -16.85
C GLY A 54 0.98 -18.34 -16.49
N TRP A 55 0.21 -18.52 -15.42
CA TRP A 55 -0.29 -19.82 -14.97
C TRP A 55 -1.16 -20.51 -16.03
N TRP A 56 -2.07 -19.76 -16.66
CA TRP A 56 -2.85 -20.26 -17.80
C TRP A 56 -1.96 -20.67 -18.98
N ALA A 57 -0.98 -19.84 -19.35
CA ALA A 57 -0.10 -20.16 -20.48
C ALA A 57 0.72 -21.43 -20.25
N ILE A 58 1.15 -21.69 -19.01
CA ILE A 58 1.83 -22.92 -18.61
C ILE A 58 0.87 -24.11 -18.67
N GLY A 59 -0.35 -23.94 -18.18
CA GLY A 59 -1.40 -24.97 -18.24
C GLY A 59 -1.89 -25.30 -19.65
N ASP A 60 -1.86 -24.36 -20.59
CA ASP A 60 -2.33 -24.57 -21.97
C ASP A 60 -1.23 -25.13 -22.88
N ARG A 61 0.00 -24.62 -22.75
CA ARG A 61 1.09 -24.87 -23.73
C ARG A 61 2.43 -25.20 -23.09
N GLY A 62 2.50 -25.28 -21.78
CA GLY A 62 3.73 -25.59 -21.07
C GLY A 62 4.26 -26.99 -21.43
N PRO A 63 5.59 -27.19 -21.32
CA PRO A 63 6.16 -28.52 -21.38
C PRO A 63 5.62 -29.37 -20.23
N THR A 64 5.39 -30.64 -20.50
CA THR A 64 4.93 -31.60 -19.50
C THR A 64 5.79 -32.86 -19.57
N ASP A 65 6.27 -33.30 -18.42
CA ASP A 65 6.99 -34.56 -18.23
C ASP A 65 6.05 -35.75 -17.97
N THR A 66 4.85 -35.48 -17.45
CA THR A 66 3.83 -36.50 -17.16
C THR A 66 2.85 -36.72 -18.31
N GLY A 67 2.88 -35.86 -19.33
CA GLY A 67 1.88 -35.85 -20.41
C GLY A 67 0.60 -35.09 -20.06
N HIS A 68 0.40 -34.74 -18.79
CA HIS A 68 -0.80 -34.07 -18.28
C HIS A 68 -0.49 -32.66 -17.77
N ARG A 69 -1.51 -31.81 -17.79
CA ARG A 69 -1.51 -30.42 -17.30
C ARG A 69 -2.69 -30.18 -16.37
N TRP A 70 -2.61 -29.19 -15.51
CA TRP A 70 -3.71 -28.85 -14.59
C TRP A 70 -5.01 -28.52 -15.35
N THR A 71 -4.91 -27.97 -16.56
CA THR A 71 -6.07 -27.65 -17.42
C THR A 71 -6.79 -28.89 -17.94
N ASP A 72 -6.12 -30.04 -18.01
CA ASP A 72 -6.72 -31.29 -18.50
C ASP A 72 -7.83 -31.78 -17.56
N ALA A 73 -7.71 -31.51 -16.26
CA ALA A 73 -8.71 -31.87 -15.26
C ALA A 73 -10.03 -31.11 -15.41
N TYR A 74 -10.02 -29.94 -16.07
CA TYR A 74 -11.17 -29.06 -16.23
C TYR A 74 -11.52 -28.82 -17.72
N ARG A 75 -10.97 -29.65 -18.61
CA ARG A 75 -11.08 -29.47 -20.06
C ARG A 75 -12.53 -29.35 -20.52
N ASP A 76 -13.40 -30.23 -20.03
CA ASP A 76 -14.82 -30.25 -20.41
C ASP A 76 -15.55 -28.99 -19.91
N GLU A 77 -15.25 -28.56 -18.69
CA GLU A 77 -15.81 -27.33 -18.11
C GLU A 77 -15.36 -26.08 -18.89
N PHE A 78 -14.10 -26.02 -19.31
CA PHE A 78 -13.59 -24.91 -20.13
C PHE A 78 -14.21 -24.88 -21.52
N MET A 79 -14.53 -26.04 -22.11
CA MET A 79 -15.22 -26.10 -23.40
C MET A 79 -16.65 -25.57 -23.32
N VAL A 80 -17.35 -25.82 -22.21
CA VAL A 80 -18.75 -25.40 -22.02
C VAL A 80 -18.85 -23.94 -21.55
N GLN A 81 -18.03 -23.53 -20.59
CA GLN A 81 -18.13 -22.19 -19.98
C GLN A 81 -17.28 -21.12 -20.68
N GLY A 82 -16.31 -21.54 -21.50
CA GLY A 82 -15.49 -20.64 -22.31
C GLY A 82 -14.36 -19.94 -21.54
N SER A 83 -13.75 -18.96 -22.22
CA SER A 83 -12.47 -18.35 -21.78
C SER A 83 -12.53 -17.54 -20.48
N LEU A 84 -13.70 -16.98 -20.13
CA LEU A 84 -13.87 -16.22 -18.89
C LEU A 84 -13.71 -17.12 -17.68
N TYR A 85 -14.27 -18.33 -17.73
CA TYR A 85 -14.18 -19.32 -16.64
C TYR A 85 -12.71 -19.72 -16.40
N GLY A 86 -11.95 -20.02 -17.47
CA GLY A 86 -10.53 -20.31 -17.36
C GLY A 86 -9.70 -19.18 -16.76
N TYR A 87 -10.02 -17.93 -17.11
CA TYR A 87 -9.39 -16.75 -16.51
C TYR A 87 -9.73 -16.63 -15.01
N THR A 88 -11.01 -16.75 -14.64
CA THR A 88 -11.43 -16.64 -13.23
C THR A 88 -10.89 -17.77 -12.37
N THR A 89 -10.80 -18.99 -12.89
CA THR A 89 -10.18 -20.15 -12.21
C THR A 89 -8.70 -19.92 -11.99
N SER A 90 -7.98 -19.43 -13.00
CA SER A 90 -6.56 -19.08 -12.87
C SER A 90 -6.34 -17.93 -11.90
N LEU A 91 -7.21 -16.92 -11.91
CA LEU A 91 -7.14 -15.79 -11.00
C LEU A 91 -7.42 -16.22 -9.56
N HIS A 92 -8.44 -17.07 -9.35
CA HIS A 92 -8.77 -17.66 -8.05
C HIS A 92 -7.58 -18.43 -7.49
N TRP A 93 -6.89 -19.22 -8.32
CA TRP A 93 -5.67 -19.90 -7.92
C TRP A 93 -4.59 -18.93 -7.43
N VAL A 94 -4.30 -17.87 -8.19
CA VAL A 94 -3.29 -16.87 -7.81
C VAL A 94 -3.66 -16.18 -6.50
N VAL A 95 -4.93 -15.81 -6.32
CA VAL A 95 -5.41 -15.20 -5.08
C VAL A 95 -5.26 -16.16 -3.90
N GLY A 96 -5.60 -17.45 -4.08
CA GLY A 96 -5.40 -18.49 -3.07
C GLY A 96 -3.94 -18.70 -2.68
N GLN A 97 -3.00 -18.57 -3.64
CA GLN A 97 -1.56 -18.58 -3.33
C GLN A 97 -1.16 -17.35 -2.51
N MET A 98 -1.62 -16.16 -2.90
CA MET A 98 -1.27 -14.91 -2.21
C MET A 98 -1.78 -14.84 -0.77
N THR A 99 -2.93 -15.46 -0.48
CA THR A 99 -3.51 -15.51 0.87
C THR A 99 -3.08 -16.73 1.66
N LEU A 100 -2.27 -17.63 1.09
CA LEU A 100 -1.92 -18.93 1.66
C LEU A 100 -3.14 -19.80 1.99
N ALA A 101 -4.31 -19.50 1.43
CA ALA A 101 -5.53 -20.30 1.58
C ALA A 101 -5.45 -21.60 0.76
N GLY A 102 -4.55 -21.64 -0.23
CA GLY A 102 -4.52 -22.70 -1.23
C GLY A 102 -5.64 -22.54 -2.25
N ALA A 103 -5.64 -23.42 -3.24
CA ALA A 103 -6.69 -23.47 -4.26
C ALA A 103 -6.86 -24.92 -4.71
N ASP A 104 -8.10 -25.29 -5.04
CA ASP A 104 -8.49 -26.63 -5.47
C ASP A 104 -8.05 -26.92 -6.92
N ILE A 105 -6.80 -26.61 -7.28
CA ILE A 105 -6.21 -26.97 -8.57
C ILE A 105 -5.11 -27.98 -8.33
N VAL A 106 -5.28 -29.17 -8.90
CA VAL A 106 -4.30 -30.24 -8.81
C VAL A 106 -3.19 -30.00 -9.82
N VAL A 107 -1.95 -29.95 -9.31
CA VAL A 107 -0.75 -29.76 -10.09
C VAL A 107 -0.30 -31.09 -10.70
N MET A 108 -0.15 -31.16 -12.02
CA MET A 108 -0.04 -32.43 -12.76
C MET A 108 1.36 -32.75 -13.31
N ASN A 109 2.27 -31.78 -13.35
CA ASN A 109 3.63 -31.97 -13.87
C ASN A 109 4.69 -31.22 -13.06
N SER A 110 5.96 -31.57 -13.26
CA SER A 110 7.08 -31.00 -12.48
C SER A 110 7.24 -29.49 -12.69
N MET A 111 7.02 -29.00 -13.91
CA MET A 111 7.13 -27.57 -14.21
C MET A 111 6.06 -26.74 -13.48
N GLU A 112 4.82 -27.19 -13.49
CA GLU A 112 3.73 -26.57 -12.73
C GLU A 112 4.01 -26.63 -11.22
N ARG A 113 4.59 -27.73 -10.71
CA ARG A 113 4.98 -27.84 -9.28
C ARG A 113 6.02 -26.81 -8.90
N VAL A 114 7.07 -26.65 -9.68
CA VAL A 114 8.11 -25.64 -9.43
C VAL A 114 7.49 -24.24 -9.41
N VAL A 115 6.62 -23.93 -10.37
CA VAL A 115 5.97 -22.61 -10.45
C VAL A 115 5.03 -22.38 -9.26
N ALA A 116 4.25 -23.38 -8.86
CA ALA A 116 3.38 -23.32 -7.69
C ALA A 116 4.19 -23.10 -6.40
N THR A 117 5.29 -23.85 -6.20
CA THR A 117 6.17 -23.68 -5.05
C THR A 117 6.81 -22.28 -5.03
N MET A 118 7.28 -21.78 -6.17
CA MET A 118 7.84 -20.42 -6.26
C MET A 118 6.79 -19.35 -5.97
N ALA A 119 5.55 -19.52 -6.44
CA ALA A 119 4.45 -18.61 -6.14
C ALA A 119 4.14 -18.58 -4.63
N LEU A 120 4.11 -19.74 -3.97
CA LEU A 120 3.93 -19.85 -2.52
C LEU A 120 5.04 -19.14 -1.72
N LEU A 121 6.32 -19.34 -2.09
CA LEU A 121 7.44 -18.67 -1.43
C LEU A 121 7.37 -17.14 -1.58
N LEU A 122 7.04 -16.67 -2.78
CA LEU A 122 6.84 -15.24 -3.04
C LEU A 122 5.66 -14.68 -2.24
N ALA A 123 4.55 -15.41 -2.18
CA ALA A 123 3.39 -15.04 -1.38
C ALA A 123 3.71 -14.97 0.12
N LEU A 124 4.51 -15.91 0.64
CA LEU A 124 4.96 -15.90 2.04
C LEU A 124 5.80 -14.66 2.36
N VAL A 125 6.77 -14.32 1.51
CA VAL A 125 7.61 -13.13 1.69
C VAL A 125 6.79 -11.85 1.55
N ALA A 126 5.92 -11.76 0.55
CA ALA A 126 5.07 -10.60 0.35
C ALA A 126 4.06 -10.42 1.49
N GLY A 127 3.41 -11.51 1.91
CA GLY A 127 2.42 -11.53 2.99
C GLY A 127 3.03 -11.14 4.33
N SER A 128 4.20 -11.71 4.68
CA SER A 128 4.92 -11.34 5.90
C SER A 128 5.32 -9.86 5.89
N THR A 129 5.82 -9.35 4.76
CA THR A 129 6.17 -7.93 4.60
C THR A 129 4.95 -7.03 4.77
N LEU A 130 3.80 -7.40 4.19
CA LEU A 130 2.55 -6.64 4.34
C LEU A 130 2.10 -6.59 5.79
N ILE A 131 2.12 -7.72 6.50
CA ILE A 131 1.77 -7.78 7.92
C ILE A 131 2.71 -6.91 8.76
N SER A 132 4.02 -6.95 8.51
CA SER A 132 4.99 -6.11 9.20
C SER A 132 4.75 -4.62 8.96
N LEU A 133 4.48 -4.22 7.72
CA LEU A 133 4.19 -2.81 7.37
C LEU A 133 2.90 -2.33 8.04
N MET A 134 1.85 -3.16 8.03
CA MET A 134 0.59 -2.83 8.72
C MET A 134 0.80 -2.72 10.23
N SER A 135 1.60 -3.61 10.81
CA SER A 135 1.92 -3.59 12.24
C SER A 135 2.67 -2.32 12.63
N ALA A 136 3.69 -1.94 11.84
CA ALA A 136 4.43 -0.70 12.04
C ALA A 136 3.52 0.53 11.95
N ALA A 137 2.67 0.61 10.91
CA ALA A 137 1.71 1.71 10.77
C ALA A 137 0.73 1.78 11.96
N LEU A 138 0.23 0.63 12.44
CA LEU A 138 -0.63 0.58 13.62
C LEU A 138 0.10 1.02 14.90
N LEU A 139 1.36 0.62 15.07
CA LEU A 139 2.19 1.04 16.21
C LEU A 139 2.48 2.55 16.16
N ASP A 140 2.77 3.10 14.99
CA ASP A 140 2.97 4.54 14.81
C ASP A 140 1.70 5.34 15.13
N LEU A 141 0.55 4.86 14.65
CA LEU A 141 -0.75 5.46 14.96
C LEU A 141 -1.05 5.41 16.46
N ARG A 142 -0.82 4.26 17.11
CA ARG A 142 -1.02 4.10 18.56
C ARG A 142 -0.07 4.98 19.36
N SER A 143 1.22 5.01 19.01
CA SER A 143 2.22 5.80 19.72
C SER A 143 1.93 7.31 19.59
N SER A 144 1.48 7.77 18.42
CA SER A 144 1.06 9.16 18.20
C SER A 144 -0.14 9.53 19.09
N ARG A 145 -1.17 8.67 19.13
CA ARG A 145 -2.33 8.87 20.02
C ARG A 145 -1.92 8.88 21.49
N GLN A 146 -1.04 7.97 21.89
CA GLN A 146 -0.56 7.87 23.27
C GLN A 146 0.26 9.10 23.68
N ARG A 147 1.16 9.61 22.82
CA ARG A 147 1.91 10.84 23.08
C ARG A 147 0.97 12.03 23.32
N LYS A 148 -0.07 12.18 22.48
CA LYS A 148 -1.09 13.22 22.64
C LYS A 148 -1.83 13.09 23.98
N ALA A 149 -2.30 11.88 24.31
CA ALA A 149 -3.00 11.63 25.57
C ALA A 149 -2.13 11.93 26.80
N LEU A 150 -0.87 11.48 26.80
CA LEU A 150 0.08 11.75 27.88
C LEU A 150 0.41 13.25 28.01
N SER A 151 0.53 13.98 26.88
CA SER A 151 0.75 15.42 26.91
C SER A 151 -0.39 16.17 27.61
N LEU A 152 -1.64 15.81 27.30
CA LEU A 152 -2.83 16.41 27.93
C LEU A 152 -2.93 16.05 29.42
N LEU A 153 -2.57 14.81 29.79
CA LEU A 153 -2.51 14.41 31.20
C LEU A 153 -1.45 15.20 31.99
N ARG A 154 -0.25 15.39 31.44
CA ARG A 154 0.79 16.21 32.08
C ARG A 154 0.36 17.66 32.24
N LEU A 155 -0.29 18.24 31.22
CA LEU A 155 -0.85 19.59 31.32
C LEU A 155 -1.86 19.69 32.46
N ARG A 156 -2.77 18.71 32.57
CA ARG A 156 -3.76 18.68 33.65
C ARG A 156 -3.10 18.59 35.03
N GLU A 157 -2.05 17.79 35.16
CA GLU A 157 -1.32 17.65 36.42
C GLU A 157 -0.59 18.94 36.78
N PHE A 158 0.08 19.59 35.82
CA PHE A 158 0.73 20.89 36.00
C PHE A 158 -0.24 21.96 36.49
N LEU A 159 -1.40 22.11 35.83
CA LEU A 159 -2.42 23.09 36.22
C LEU A 159 -2.98 22.84 37.63
N ARG A 160 -3.06 21.57 38.04
CA ARG A 160 -3.47 21.19 39.39
C ARG A 160 -2.41 21.55 40.43
N GLN A 161 -1.13 21.32 40.14
CA GLN A 161 -0.02 21.62 41.05
C GLN A 161 0.12 23.12 41.30
N GLU A 162 -0.04 23.93 40.25
CA GLU A 162 -0.01 25.40 40.35
C GLU A 162 -1.31 26.01 40.90
N SER A 163 -2.27 25.19 41.34
CA SER A 163 -3.56 25.64 41.91
C SER A 163 -4.33 26.62 41.01
N ILE A 164 -4.30 26.40 39.69
CA ILE A 164 -4.96 27.28 38.72
C ILE A 164 -6.49 27.18 38.86
N PRO A 165 -7.23 28.31 38.87
CA PRO A 165 -8.69 28.32 38.91
C PRO A 165 -9.31 27.50 37.76
N VAL A 166 -10.37 26.73 38.06
CA VAL A 166 -10.99 25.77 37.13
C VAL A 166 -11.39 26.40 35.79
N GLY A 167 -11.87 27.65 35.79
CA GLY A 167 -12.22 28.38 34.56
C GLY A 167 -11.03 28.58 33.62
N LEU A 168 -9.89 29.02 34.16
CA LEU A 168 -8.67 29.23 33.39
C LEU A 168 -8.03 27.90 32.97
N ALA A 169 -8.03 26.89 33.85
CA ALA A 169 -7.51 25.56 33.55
C ALA A 169 -8.27 24.88 32.40
N SER A 170 -9.60 25.01 32.38
CA SER A 170 -10.46 24.49 31.30
C SER A 170 -10.16 25.19 29.98
N GLU A 171 -10.02 26.52 30.00
CA GLU A 171 -9.71 27.30 28.80
C GLU A 171 -8.33 26.93 28.22
N VAL A 172 -7.31 26.80 29.07
CA VAL A 172 -5.97 26.37 28.65
C VAL A 172 -5.99 24.96 28.06
N GLN A 173 -6.69 24.01 28.70
CA GLN A 173 -6.80 22.64 28.18
C GLN A 173 -7.51 22.59 26.83
N ARG A 174 -8.58 23.37 26.65
CA ARG A 174 -9.31 23.48 25.39
C ARG A 174 -8.41 24.04 24.28
N GLN A 175 -7.74 25.16 24.54
CA GLN A 175 -6.83 25.77 23.57
C GLN A 175 -5.68 24.83 23.19
N VAL A 176 -5.07 24.13 24.17
CA VAL A 176 -4.02 23.17 23.89
C VAL A 176 -4.57 21.98 23.09
N HIS A 177 -5.77 21.49 23.40
CA HIS A 177 -6.39 20.41 22.64
C HIS A 177 -6.62 20.79 21.18
N GLU A 178 -7.20 21.97 20.92
CA GLU A 178 -7.44 22.53 19.59
C GLU A 178 -6.12 22.74 18.83
N ARG A 179 -5.13 23.39 19.46
CA ARG A 179 -3.80 23.64 18.88
C ARG A 179 -3.01 22.36 18.60
N VAL A 180 -3.12 21.32 19.44
CA VAL A 180 -2.47 20.02 19.21
C VAL A 180 -3.14 19.26 18.05
N GLN A 181 -4.43 19.50 17.80
CA GLN A 181 -5.09 18.97 16.59
C GLN A 181 -4.64 19.74 15.33
N GLU A 182 -4.57 21.06 15.39
CA GLU A 182 -4.11 21.91 14.27
C GLU A 182 -2.61 21.73 13.95
N ALA A 183 -1.75 21.69 14.95
CA ALA A 183 -0.30 21.46 14.78
C ALA A 183 0.02 20.03 14.31
N ALA A 184 -0.87 19.05 14.54
CA ALA A 184 -0.74 17.74 13.92
C ALA A 184 -1.05 17.78 12.40
N MET A 185 -1.80 18.78 11.94
CA MET A 185 -2.06 19.02 10.52
C MET A 185 -0.95 19.85 9.87
N TYR A 186 -0.31 20.73 10.64
CA TYR A 186 0.81 21.58 10.23
C TYR A 186 1.95 21.44 11.24
N SER A 187 2.81 20.43 11.09
CA SER A 187 3.95 20.31 12.00
C SER A 187 4.93 21.47 11.76
N GLU A 188 4.82 22.54 12.55
CA GLU A 188 5.67 23.75 12.48
C GLU A 188 7.15 23.41 12.64
N GLU A 189 7.49 22.45 13.50
CA GLU A 189 8.86 22.00 13.74
C GLU A 189 9.52 21.41 12.48
N HIS A 190 8.77 20.66 11.67
CA HIS A 190 9.26 20.18 10.36
C HIS A 190 9.26 21.29 9.30
N MET A 191 8.42 22.31 9.46
CA MET A 191 8.34 23.43 8.55
C MET A 191 9.59 24.31 8.66
N ASP A 192 10.06 24.62 9.88
CA ASP A 192 11.24 25.45 10.09
C ASP A 192 12.54 24.78 9.62
N ASP A 193 12.71 23.47 9.83
CA ASP A 193 13.84 22.73 9.26
C ASP A 193 13.75 22.65 7.72
N ALA A 194 12.56 22.48 7.15
CA ALA A 194 12.36 22.49 5.70
C ALA A 194 12.62 23.89 5.09
N LEU A 195 12.18 24.96 5.76
CA LEU A 195 12.40 26.35 5.36
C LEU A 195 13.88 26.75 5.50
N ALA A 196 14.62 26.14 6.42
CA ALA A 196 16.07 26.34 6.54
C ALA A 196 16.86 25.72 5.37
N LYS A 197 16.33 24.69 4.71
CA LYS A 197 16.94 24.06 3.51
C LYS A 197 16.68 24.85 2.22
N LEU A 198 15.82 25.87 2.23
CA LEU A 198 15.57 26.73 1.07
C LEU A 198 16.75 27.67 0.80
N SER A 199 17.01 27.93 -0.48
CA SER A 199 17.95 29.00 -0.86
C SER A 199 17.47 30.35 -0.32
N LYS A 200 18.41 31.23 0.05
CA LYS A 200 18.09 32.56 0.62
C LYS A 200 17.11 33.34 -0.26
N SER A 201 17.22 33.26 -1.59
CA SER A 201 16.34 33.98 -2.51
C SER A 201 14.91 33.40 -2.54
N THR A 202 14.76 32.08 -2.43
CA THR A 202 13.45 31.41 -2.41
C THR A 202 12.73 31.63 -1.09
N ARG A 203 13.45 31.57 0.03
CA ARG A 203 12.91 31.85 1.37
C ARG A 203 12.40 33.29 1.47
N MET A 204 13.15 34.24 0.91
CA MET A 204 12.75 35.66 0.87
C MET A 204 11.45 35.86 0.07
N LYS A 205 11.34 35.24 -1.11
CA LYS A 205 10.11 35.31 -1.94
C LYS A 205 8.90 34.70 -1.22
N LEU A 206 9.08 33.57 -0.55
CA LEU A 206 8.01 32.91 0.21
C LEU A 206 7.55 33.78 1.39
N MET A 207 8.50 34.32 2.18
CA MET A 207 8.19 35.20 3.31
C MET A 207 7.50 36.50 2.88
N CYS A 208 7.85 37.03 1.70
CA CYS A 208 7.19 38.20 1.12
C CYS A 208 5.75 37.87 0.68
N ALA A 209 5.50 36.69 0.13
CA ALA A 209 4.18 36.25 -0.31
C ALA A 209 3.22 35.89 0.85
N ILE A 210 3.74 35.43 2.00
CA ILE A 210 2.93 35.10 3.19
C ILE A 210 2.50 36.36 3.96
N ARG A 211 3.22 37.48 3.82
CA ARG A 211 2.95 38.74 4.53
C ARG A 211 2.02 39.71 3.79
N MET A 212 1.62 39.41 2.56
CA MET A 212 0.61 40.16 1.80
C MET A 212 -0.76 39.54 2.02
#